data_AF-A0A7X7Q7N1-F1
#
_entry.id   AF-A0A7X7Q7N1-F1
#
_cell.length_a   1.000
_cell.length_b   1.000
_cell.length_c   1.000
_cell.angle_alpha   90.00
_cell.angle_beta   90.00
_cell.angle_gamma   90.00
#
_symmetry.space_group_name_H-M   'P 1'
#
loop_
_entity.id
_entity.type
_entity.pdbx_description
1 polymer ?
#
loop_
_entity_poly.entity_id
_entity_poly.type
_entity_poly.pdbx_seq_one_letter_code
_entity_poly.pdbx_strand_id
1 'polypeptide(L)' 'MRVGIPAEVKDNEHRVAITPAGVHALAEGGHEVRIQGG' A
#
# COMPACT_ATOMS: atom_id res chain seq x y z
N MET A 1 6.63 -11.41 4.89
CA MET A 1 7.27 -10.83 3.67
C MET A 1 7.24 -9.31 3.75
N ARG A 2 7.98 -8.60 2.90
CA ARG A 2 7.91 -7.13 2.78
C ARG A 2 7.09 -6.73 1.56
N VAL A 3 6.14 -5.82 1.74
CA VAL A 3 5.26 -5.31 0.68
C VAL A 3 5.36 -3.79 0.65
N GLY A 4 5.73 -3.23 -0.51
CA GLY A 4 5.84 -1.79 -0.72
C GLY A 4 4.69 -1.26 -1.58
N ILE A 5 4.09 -0.15 -1.16
CA ILE A 5 3.06 0.56 -1.92
C ILE A 5 3.54 2.00 -2.17
N PRO A 6 4.13 2.28 -3.34
CA PRO A 6 4.52 3.64 -3.72
C PRO A 6 3.28 4.48 -4.08
N ALA A 7 3.46 5.79 -4.09
CA ALA A 7 2.47 6.69 -4.67
C ALA A 7 2.47 6.52 -6.19
N GLU A 8 1.28 6.58 -6.80
CA GLU A 8 1.16 6.59 -8.25
C GLU A 8 1.70 7.91 -8.82
N VAL A 9 2.51 7.82 -9.87
CA VAL A 9 3.18 8.98 -10.49
C VAL A 9 2.61 9.34 -11.86
N LYS A 10 1.61 8.59 -12.34
CA LYS A 10 0.97 8.85 -13.63
C LYS A 10 0.04 10.05 -13.52
N ASP A 11 0.07 10.92 -14.52
CA ASP A 11 -0.81 12.09 -14.58
C ASP A 11 -2.29 11.72 -14.42
N ASN A 12 -2.97 12.46 -13.54
CA ASN A 12 -4.37 12.24 -13.15
C ASN A 12 -4.67 10.85 -12.57
N GLU A 13 -3.68 10.18 -11.98
CA GLU A 13 -3.88 8.93 -11.25
C GLU A 13 -4.07 9.20 -9.75
N HIS A 14 -5.25 8.83 -9.25
CA HIS A 14 -5.63 9.02 -7.85
C HIS A 14 -5.91 7.70 -7.13
N ARG A 15 -5.74 6.57 -7.82
CA ARG A 15 -5.86 5.26 -7.18
C ARG A 15 -4.64 4.99 -6.32
N VAL A 16 -4.80 4.01 -5.44
CA VAL A 16 -3.73 3.42 -4.66
C VAL A 16 -3.87 1.91 -4.77
N ALA A 17 -2.74 1.18 -4.80
CA ALA A 17 -2.74 -0.26 -5.05
C ALA A 17 -3.46 -1.08 -3.96
N ILE A 18 -3.66 -0.53 -2.76
CA ILE A 18 -4.32 -1.22 -1.66
C ILE A 18 -5.10 -0.23 -0.77
N THR A 19 -6.22 -0.69 -0.23
CA THR A 19 -6.98 0.05 0.78
C THR A 19 -6.44 -0.22 2.20
N PRO A 20 -6.76 0.63 3.19
CA PRO A 20 -6.39 0.38 4.58
C PRO A 20 -6.83 -1.00 5.12
N ALA A 21 -7.99 -1.49 4.69
CA ALA A 21 -8.47 -2.83 5.08
C ALA A 21 -7.54 -3.94 4.56
N GLY A 22 -7.05 -3.83 3.31
CA GLY A 22 -6.07 -4.77 2.77
C GLY A 22 -4.72 -4.70 3.48
N VAL A 23 -4.29 -3.51 3.88
CA VAL A 23 -3.07 -3.33 4.69
C VAL A 23 -3.20 -4.03 6.04
N HIS A 24 -4.36 -3.91 6.69
CA HIS A 24 -4.63 -4.56 7.97
C HIS A 24 -4.56 -6.08 7.84
N ALA A 25 -5.22 -6.66 6.83
CA ALA A 25 -5.19 -8.11 6.60
C ALA A 25 -3.77 -8.63 6.31
N LEU A 26 -2.96 -7.88 5.56
CA LEU A 26 -1.54 -8.22 5.35
C LEU A 26 -0.74 -8.14 6.64
N ALA A 27 -0.97 -7.13 7.48
CA ALA A 27 -0.29 -7.01 8.76
C ALA A 27 -0.65 -8.17 9.71
N GLU A 28 -1.92 -8.56 9.79
CA GLU A 28 -2.38 -9.73 10.57
C GLU A 28 -1.76 -11.04 10.06
N GLY A 29 -1.54 -11.15 8.76
CA GLY A 29 -0.79 -12.26 8.15
C GLY A 29 0.72 -12.27 8.43
N GLY A 30 1.24 -11.31 9.23
CA GLY A 30 2.65 -11.19 9.56
C GLY A 30 3.51 -10.58 8.44
N HIS A 31 2.90 -9.84 7.51
CA HIS A 31 3.63 -9.11 6.48
C HIS A 31 4.00 -7.70 6.96
N GLU A 32 5.23 -7.27 6.66
CA GLU A 32 5.67 -5.88 6.86
C GLU A 32 5.22 -5.05 5.66
N VAL A 33 4.34 -4.07 5.88
CA VAL A 33 3.80 -3.20 4.83
C VAL A 33 4.40 -1.80 4.95
N ARG A 34 4.91 -1.25 3.84
CA ARG A 34 5.45 0.10 3.76
C ARG A 34 4.73 0.91 2.69
N ILE A 35 4.26 2.09 3.06
CA ILE A 35 3.51 2.99 2.19
C ILE A 35 4.32 4.29 2.05
N GLN A 36 4.43 4.81 0.83
CA GLN A 36 5.01 6.13 0.59
C GLN A 36 4.07 7.21 1.14
N GLY A 37 4.61 8.15 1.94
CA GLY A 37 3.88 9.37 2.31
C GLY A 37 3.61 10.21 1.07
N GLY A 38 2.36 10.65 0.91
CA GLY A 38 1.91 11.46 -0.22
C GLY A 38 2.70 12.75 -0.41
#